data_AF-A0A7I8E7M8-F1
#
_entry.id   AF-A0A7I8E7M8-F1
#
_cell.length_a   1.000
_cell.length_b   1.000
_cell.length_c   1.000
_cell.angle_alpha   90.00
_cell.angle_beta   90.00
_cell.angle_gamma   90.00
#
_symmetry.space_group_name_H-M   'P 1'
#
loop_
_entity.id
_entity.type
_entity.pdbx_description
1 polymer ?
#
loop_
_entity_poly.entity_id
_entity_poly.type
_entity_poly.pdbx_seq_one_letter_code
_entity_poly.pdbx_strand_id
1 'polypeptide(L)'
;MGLPERIWYGTHSLKWVLAPLSLLFAAISALRRLLFRLGLKRVERLPVPVIVVGNLTAGGTGKTPLTVYLARELARLGYRPGIVSRGYGGKAVGAAAVYPDSDPAQVGDEPVLLARAAGVPVFVCRDRAAAGRALLAAHPDIDVLLCDDGLQHYRLGRDLQLCVVDGARGFGNGWLLPAGPLREPVSRLAEVDAVIVNGGDAQPAHPRVFRMMLAPGACYRLDDPAITRAAGDFSGGELAAVCGIGNPARFFATLEALGLTFSRHAFADHHAYAADELPRGVIITTEKDAVKLAARAEIIADGARIWVLPVNATLSPDLGGWLATRLKNGRKAA
;
A
#
# COMPACT_ATOMS: atom_id res chain seq x y z
N MET A 1 21.35 4.24 -3.80
CA MET A 1 20.16 4.72 -4.53
C MET A 1 20.06 3.98 -5.85
N GLY A 2 18.90 3.41 -6.15
CA GLY A 2 18.69 2.71 -7.43
C GLY A 2 18.65 3.66 -8.62
N LEU A 3 18.86 3.15 -9.83
CA LEU A 3 18.78 3.95 -11.06
C LEU A 3 17.42 4.67 -11.22
N PRO A 4 16.24 4.04 -10.99
CA PRO A 4 14.95 4.72 -11.08
C PRO A 4 14.84 5.91 -10.12
N GLU A 5 15.36 5.76 -8.90
CA GLU A 5 15.33 6.81 -7.89
C GLU A 5 16.15 8.04 -8.30
N ARG A 6 17.33 7.83 -8.88
CA ARG A 6 18.18 8.91 -9.42
C ARG A 6 17.53 9.65 -10.58
N ILE A 7 16.74 8.96 -11.41
CA ILE A 7 16.01 9.55 -12.54
C ILE A 7 14.79 10.33 -12.06
N TRP A 8 13.98 9.71 -11.20
CA TRP A 8 12.68 10.24 -10.81
C TRP A 8 12.76 11.33 -9.74
N TYR A 9 13.75 11.25 -8.85
CA TYR A 9 13.90 12.15 -7.70
C TYR A 9 15.22 12.91 -7.69
N GLY A 10 16.02 12.77 -8.75
CA GLY A 10 17.29 13.48 -8.93
C GLY A 10 17.37 14.24 -10.25
N THR A 11 18.59 14.61 -10.62
CA THR A 11 18.89 15.43 -11.82
C THR A 11 19.38 14.62 -13.03
N HIS A 12 19.22 13.28 -13.01
CA HIS A 12 19.79 12.40 -14.02
C HIS A 12 19.28 12.71 -15.44
N SER A 13 20.20 12.84 -16.41
CA SER A 13 19.90 13.26 -17.80
C SER A 13 19.08 12.24 -18.60
N LEU A 14 19.13 10.96 -18.22
CA LEU A 14 18.35 9.89 -18.89
C LEU A 14 16.84 10.17 -18.92
N LYS A 15 16.31 11.04 -18.05
CA LYS A 15 14.92 11.50 -18.11
C LYS A 15 14.56 12.12 -19.47
N TRP A 16 15.51 12.81 -20.12
CA TRP A 16 15.30 13.41 -21.45
C TRP A 16 15.22 12.37 -22.56
N VAL A 17 16.02 11.31 -22.46
CA VAL A 17 15.96 10.16 -23.37
C VAL A 17 14.63 9.40 -23.21
N LEU A 18 14.12 9.32 -21.98
CA LEU A 18 12.85 8.65 -21.65
C LEU A 18 11.60 9.53 -21.88
N ALA A 19 11.78 10.82 -22.17
CA ALA A 19 10.68 11.78 -22.33
C ALA A 19 9.70 11.39 -23.46
N PRO A 20 10.14 10.94 -24.66
CA PRO A 20 9.22 10.49 -25.71
C PRO A 20 8.34 9.31 -25.28
N LEU A 21 8.90 8.35 -24.55
CA LEU A 21 8.14 7.22 -23.99
C LEU A 21 7.11 7.69 -22.95
N SER A 22 7.43 8.75 -22.21
CA SER A 22 6.53 9.32 -21.21
C SER A 22 5.36 10.07 -21.85
N LEU A 23 5.58 10.71 -22.99
CA LEU A 23 4.51 11.32 -23.81
C LEU A 23 3.58 10.24 -24.39
N LEU A 24 4.14 9.13 -24.89
CA LEU A 24 3.33 8.00 -25.35
C LEU A 24 2.50 7.40 -24.21
N PHE A 25 3.10 7.20 -23.04
CA PHE A 25 2.39 6.75 -21.84
C PHE A 25 1.28 7.74 -21.43
N ALA A 26 1.56 9.05 -21.50
CA ALA A 26 0.57 10.10 -21.23
C ALA A 26 -0.64 9.97 -22.15
N ALA A 27 -0.41 9.82 -23.46
CA ALA A 27 -1.46 9.71 -24.46
C ALA A 27 -2.32 8.45 -24.22
N ILE A 28 -1.70 7.29 -23.96
CA ILE A 28 -2.41 6.04 -23.67
C ILE A 28 -3.25 6.16 -22.39
N SER A 29 -2.67 6.74 -21.33
CA SER A 29 -3.35 6.92 -20.05
C SER A 29 -4.55 7.89 -20.19
N ALA A 30 -4.35 9.02 -20.87
CA ALA A 30 -5.40 10.00 -21.15
C ALA A 30 -6.53 9.41 -22.00
N LEU A 31 -6.19 8.70 -23.09
CA LEU A 31 -7.16 8.01 -23.94
C LEU A 31 -7.97 6.99 -23.13
N ARG A 32 -7.30 6.13 -22.35
CA ARG A 32 -7.98 5.14 -21.51
C ARG A 32 -9.00 5.81 -20.59
N ARG A 33 -8.61 6.90 -19.92
CA ARG A 33 -9.48 7.64 -19.02
C ARG A 33 -10.64 8.31 -19.74
N LEU A 34 -10.39 8.88 -20.92
CA LEU A 34 -11.43 9.46 -21.77
C LEU A 34 -12.47 8.41 -22.19
N LEU A 35 -12.05 7.20 -22.56
CA LEU A 35 -12.98 6.12 -22.94
C LEU A 35 -13.94 5.74 -21.80
N PHE A 36 -13.49 5.74 -20.54
CA PHE A 36 -14.40 5.51 -19.40
C PHE A 36 -15.29 6.72 -19.11
N ARG A 37 -14.76 7.95 -19.24
CA ARG A 37 -15.55 9.18 -19.05
C ARG A 37 -16.66 9.35 -20.08
N LEU A 38 -16.42 8.96 -21.33
CA LEU A 38 -17.40 8.99 -22.42
C LEU A 38 -18.36 7.80 -22.40
N GLY A 39 -18.26 6.88 -21.43
CA GLY A 39 -19.10 5.69 -21.35
C GLY A 39 -18.78 4.60 -22.40
N LEU A 40 -17.74 4.78 -23.22
CA LEU A 40 -17.31 3.81 -24.23
C LEU A 40 -16.74 2.53 -23.61
N LYS A 41 -16.25 2.60 -22.36
CA LYS A 41 -15.88 1.43 -21.56
C LYS A 41 -16.80 1.29 -20.36
N ARG A 42 -17.27 0.06 -20.13
CA ARG A 42 -18.19 -0.27 -19.03
C ARG A 42 -17.55 -0.03 -17.67
N VAL A 43 -18.20 0.81 -16.86
CA VAL A 43 -17.98 0.93 -15.42
C VAL A 43 -18.99 0.02 -14.72
N GLU A 44 -18.51 -0.76 -13.76
CA GLU A 44 -19.34 -1.67 -13.00
C GLU A 44 -19.48 -1.18 -11.56
N ARG A 45 -20.70 -0.82 -11.15
CA ARG A 45 -21.03 -0.45 -9.78
C ARG A 45 -21.47 -1.67 -8.99
N LEU A 46 -20.97 -1.78 -7.76
CA LEU A 46 -21.32 -2.86 -6.82
C LEU A 46 -22.51 -2.42 -5.94
N PRO A 47 -23.23 -3.36 -5.30
CA PRO A 47 -24.42 -3.06 -4.50
C PRO A 47 -24.10 -2.39 -3.16
N VAL A 48 -22.81 -2.20 -2.81
CA VAL A 48 -22.35 -1.45 -1.62
C VAL A 48 -21.42 -0.29 -2.03
N PRO A 49 -21.25 0.76 -1.21
CA PRO A 49 -20.31 1.84 -1.50
C PRO A 49 -18.87 1.34 -1.63
N VAL A 50 -18.12 1.90 -2.59
CA VAL A 50 -16.72 1.57 -2.84
C VAL A 50 -15.83 2.79 -2.60
N ILE A 51 -14.91 2.67 -1.65
CA ILE A 51 -13.86 3.64 -1.34
C ILE A 51 -12.56 3.16 -1.98
N VAL A 52 -12.02 3.94 -2.91
CA VAL A 52 -10.76 3.64 -3.59
C VAL A 52 -9.60 4.33 -2.87
N VAL A 53 -8.61 3.56 -2.45
CA VAL A 53 -7.31 4.05 -1.99
C VAL A 53 -6.30 3.87 -3.13
N GLY A 54 -5.51 4.89 -3.42
CA GLY A 54 -4.44 4.77 -4.40
C GLY A 54 -3.46 5.92 -4.35
N ASN A 55 -2.56 5.98 -5.32
CA ASN A 55 -1.58 7.05 -5.43
C ASN A 55 -1.37 7.44 -6.90
N LEU A 56 -0.65 8.55 -7.12
CA LEU A 56 -0.23 8.98 -8.44
C LEU A 56 1.19 8.54 -8.80
N THR A 57 2.01 8.10 -7.85
CA THR A 57 3.42 7.73 -8.09
C THR A 57 3.64 6.21 -8.07
N ALA A 58 4.60 5.71 -8.85
CA ALA A 58 5.14 4.38 -8.67
C ALA A 58 6.05 4.33 -7.43
N GLY A 59 5.79 3.37 -6.54
CA GLY A 59 6.54 3.17 -5.30
C GLY A 59 5.66 3.11 -4.05
N GLY A 60 6.31 2.90 -2.91
CA GLY A 60 5.65 2.77 -1.61
C GLY A 60 5.25 4.11 -1.01
N THR A 61 4.02 4.55 -1.25
CA THR A 61 3.44 5.79 -0.66
C THR A 61 2.69 5.55 0.66
N GLY A 62 2.64 4.31 1.14
CA GLY A 62 1.89 3.93 2.35
C GLY A 62 0.38 3.75 2.13
N LYS A 63 -0.02 3.20 0.98
CA LYS A 63 -1.42 2.81 0.71
C LYS A 63 -1.89 1.72 1.68
N THR A 64 -1.10 0.66 1.85
CA THR A 64 -1.46 -0.50 2.67
C THR A 64 -1.75 -0.11 4.13
N PRO A 65 -0.89 0.68 4.83
CA PRO A 65 -1.21 1.17 6.18
C PRO A 65 -2.51 2.00 6.23
N LEU A 66 -2.77 2.84 5.22
CA LEU A 66 -4.01 3.60 5.16
C LEU A 66 -5.23 2.68 4.97
N THR A 67 -5.16 1.68 4.10
CA THR A 67 -6.24 0.72 3.88
C THR A 67 -6.55 -0.07 5.15
N VAL A 68 -5.52 -0.51 5.90
CA VAL A 68 -5.69 -1.16 7.21
C VAL A 68 -6.35 -0.23 8.23
N TYR A 69 -5.89 1.02 8.33
CA TYR A 69 -6.49 2.03 9.20
C TYR A 69 -7.96 2.25 8.88
N LEU A 70 -8.30 2.42 7.60
CA LEU A 70 -9.67 2.65 7.16
C LEU A 70 -10.58 1.46 7.47
N ALA A 71 -10.11 0.23 7.27
CA ALA A 71 -10.86 -0.96 7.61
C ALA A 71 -11.20 -1.01 9.10
N ARG A 72 -10.19 -0.78 9.96
CA ARG A 72 -10.36 -0.79 11.43
C ARG A 72 -11.26 0.34 11.90
N GLU A 73 -11.09 1.56 11.38
CA GLU A 73 -11.91 2.70 11.78
C GLU A 73 -13.36 2.56 11.33
N LEU A 74 -13.61 2.08 10.10
CA LEU A 74 -14.98 1.84 9.64
C LEU A 74 -15.66 0.75 10.48
N ALA A 75 -14.94 -0.33 10.81
CA ALA A 75 -15.43 -1.37 11.72
C ALA A 75 -15.76 -0.81 13.11
N ARG A 76 -14.89 0.05 13.67
CA ARG A 76 -15.11 0.75 14.95
C ARG A 76 -16.35 1.66 14.91
N LEU A 77 -16.64 2.23 13.74
CA LEU A 77 -17.82 3.07 13.49
C LEU A 77 -19.09 2.26 13.16
N GLY A 78 -19.03 0.93 13.23
CA GLY A 78 -20.18 0.03 13.08
C GLY A 78 -20.44 -0.48 11.66
N TYR A 79 -19.58 -0.15 10.69
CA TYR A 79 -19.65 -0.72 9.34
C TYR A 79 -19.04 -2.12 9.30
N ARG A 80 -19.33 -2.87 8.25
CA ARG A 80 -18.74 -4.19 7.94
C ARG A 80 -17.93 -4.08 6.65
N PRO A 81 -16.66 -3.63 6.73
CA PRO A 81 -15.84 -3.43 5.55
C PRO A 81 -15.32 -4.74 4.96
N GLY A 82 -15.18 -4.76 3.63
CA GLY A 82 -14.40 -5.74 2.88
C GLY A 82 -13.30 -5.09 2.07
N ILE A 83 -12.20 -5.80 1.82
CA ILE A 83 -11.08 -5.28 1.04
C ILE A 83 -10.97 -6.02 -0.29
N VAL A 84 -10.81 -5.28 -1.38
CA VAL A 84 -10.44 -5.81 -2.68
C VAL A 84 -9.08 -5.27 -3.12
N SER A 85 -8.22 -6.14 -3.63
CA SER A 85 -6.90 -5.76 -4.16
C SER A 85 -6.61 -6.47 -5.48
N ARG A 86 -5.50 -6.11 -6.13
CA ARG A 86 -5.08 -6.68 -7.41
C ARG A 86 -4.56 -8.12 -7.28
N GLY A 87 -3.88 -8.43 -6.18
CA GLY A 87 -2.97 -9.58 -6.10
C GLY A 87 -1.69 -9.40 -6.91
N TYR A 88 -1.01 -8.25 -6.79
CA TYR A 88 0.26 -8.03 -7.49
C TYR A 88 1.32 -9.04 -7.03
N GLY A 89 2.11 -9.57 -7.97
CA GLY A 89 3.08 -10.65 -7.71
C GLY A 89 2.48 -12.06 -7.60
N GLY A 90 1.16 -12.17 -7.36
CA GLY A 90 0.45 -13.44 -7.27
C GLY A 90 0.11 -14.08 -8.62
N LYS A 91 -0.20 -15.38 -8.58
CA LYS A 91 -0.57 -16.23 -9.72
C LYS A 91 -2.06 -16.55 -9.82
N ALA A 92 -2.87 -16.13 -8.84
CA ALA A 92 -4.31 -16.40 -8.82
C ALA A 92 -5.01 -15.98 -10.12
N VAL A 93 -5.79 -16.90 -10.68
CA VAL A 93 -6.62 -16.67 -11.87
C VAL A 93 -8.06 -16.43 -11.39
N GLY A 94 -8.62 -15.27 -11.75
CA GLY A 94 -9.96 -14.89 -11.30
C GLY A 94 -9.97 -14.27 -9.91
N ALA A 95 -11.12 -14.34 -9.24
CA ALA A 95 -11.29 -13.82 -7.89
C ALA A 95 -10.93 -14.92 -6.87
N ALA A 96 -10.14 -14.57 -5.86
CA ALA A 96 -9.74 -15.49 -4.80
C ALA A 96 -9.83 -14.80 -3.43
N ALA A 97 -10.30 -15.53 -2.42
CA ALA A 97 -10.20 -15.12 -1.03
C ALA A 97 -8.73 -15.14 -0.59
N VAL A 98 -8.36 -14.24 0.32
CA VAL A 98 -7.03 -14.16 0.92
C VAL A 98 -7.16 -14.29 2.42
N TYR A 99 -6.36 -15.19 2.99
CA TYR A 99 -6.31 -15.48 4.42
C TYR A 99 -4.94 -15.05 4.99
N PRO A 100 -4.84 -14.84 6.32
CA PRO A 100 -3.58 -14.47 6.97
C PRO A 100 -2.39 -15.42 6.70
N ASP A 101 -2.67 -16.69 6.45
CA ASP A 101 -1.73 -17.78 6.19
C ASP A 101 -1.61 -18.16 4.70
N SER A 102 -2.29 -17.42 3.81
CA SER A 102 -2.22 -17.68 2.37
C SER A 102 -0.80 -17.51 1.82
N ASP A 103 -0.45 -18.35 0.83
CA ASP A 103 0.83 -18.26 0.12
C ASP A 103 0.90 -16.94 -0.69
N PRO A 104 1.83 -16.02 -0.37
CA PRO A 104 1.99 -14.77 -1.11
C PRO A 104 2.39 -14.99 -2.57
N ALA A 105 2.95 -16.14 -2.96
CA ALA A 105 3.21 -16.46 -4.36
C ALA A 105 1.91 -16.69 -5.17
N GLN A 106 0.80 -17.06 -4.51
CA GLN A 106 -0.50 -17.24 -5.14
C GLN A 106 -1.31 -15.94 -5.18
N VAL A 107 -1.37 -15.22 -4.05
CA VAL A 107 -2.31 -14.10 -3.89
C VAL A 107 -1.63 -12.73 -3.79
N GLY A 108 -0.29 -12.69 -3.72
CA GLY A 108 0.50 -11.49 -3.51
C GLY A 108 0.83 -11.23 -2.03
N ASP A 109 1.94 -10.57 -1.77
CA ASP A 109 2.41 -10.23 -0.41
C ASP A 109 1.54 -9.15 0.26
N GLU A 110 1.19 -8.09 -0.45
CA GLU A 110 0.36 -6.99 0.07
C GLU A 110 -1.05 -7.45 0.48
N PRO A 111 -1.77 -8.30 -0.29
CA PRO A 111 -3.05 -8.84 0.15
C PRO A 111 -2.99 -9.73 1.40
N VAL A 112 -1.94 -10.54 1.57
CA VAL A 112 -1.76 -11.33 2.80
C VAL A 112 -1.51 -10.41 3.99
N LEU A 113 -0.71 -9.34 3.81
CA LEU A 113 -0.54 -8.30 4.83
C LEU A 113 -1.87 -7.64 5.19
N LEU A 114 -2.71 -7.31 4.21
CA LEU A 114 -4.05 -6.77 4.46
C LEU A 114 -4.92 -7.75 5.26
N ALA A 115 -4.90 -9.04 4.92
CA ALA A 115 -5.67 -10.06 5.65
C ALA A 115 -5.18 -10.23 7.10
N ARG A 116 -3.86 -10.20 7.34
CA ARG A 116 -3.26 -10.25 8.69
C ARG A 116 -3.61 -9.03 9.54
N ALA A 117 -3.50 -7.84 8.97
CA ALA A 117 -3.55 -6.61 9.74
C ALA A 117 -4.97 -6.03 9.86
N ALA A 118 -5.81 -6.14 8.83
CA ALA A 118 -7.12 -5.48 8.83
C ALA A 118 -8.18 -6.23 9.62
N GLY A 119 -8.09 -7.57 9.72
CA GLY A 119 -9.09 -8.39 10.42
C GLY A 119 -10.45 -8.43 9.73
N VAL A 120 -10.49 -8.23 8.41
CA VAL A 120 -11.72 -8.17 7.60
C VAL A 120 -11.56 -9.02 6.34
N PRO A 121 -12.65 -9.48 5.68
CA PRO A 121 -12.52 -10.28 4.47
C PRO A 121 -11.76 -9.57 3.34
N VAL A 122 -10.81 -10.28 2.72
CA VAL A 122 -9.95 -9.77 1.64
C VAL A 122 -10.09 -10.66 0.41
N PHE A 123 -10.33 -10.06 -0.75
CA PHE A 123 -10.34 -10.75 -2.03
C PHE A 123 -9.39 -10.10 -3.03
N VAL A 124 -8.77 -10.91 -3.89
CA VAL A 124 -7.90 -10.43 -4.96
C VAL A 124 -8.46 -10.80 -6.34
N CYS A 125 -8.34 -9.87 -7.28
CA CYS A 125 -8.51 -10.14 -8.71
C CYS A 125 -7.91 -9.00 -9.52
N ARG A 126 -7.41 -9.29 -10.73
CA ARG A 126 -7.02 -8.23 -11.69
C ARG A 126 -8.22 -7.34 -12.05
N ASP A 127 -9.40 -7.93 -12.22
CA ASP A 127 -10.67 -7.20 -12.32
C ASP A 127 -11.26 -7.01 -10.91
N ARG A 128 -11.06 -5.81 -10.33
CA ARG A 128 -11.50 -5.56 -8.95
C ARG A 128 -13.02 -5.56 -8.80
N ALA A 129 -13.78 -5.37 -9.88
CA ALA A 129 -15.23 -5.54 -9.83
C ALA A 129 -15.59 -7.01 -9.62
N ALA A 130 -14.87 -7.93 -10.27
CA ALA A 130 -15.05 -9.37 -10.05
C ALA A 130 -14.65 -9.80 -8.63
N ALA A 131 -13.55 -9.27 -8.08
CA ALA A 131 -13.20 -9.48 -6.68
C ALA A 131 -14.31 -9.01 -5.73
N GLY A 132 -14.84 -7.81 -5.95
CA GLY A 132 -15.92 -7.26 -5.13
C GLY A 132 -17.22 -8.06 -5.21
N ARG A 133 -17.61 -8.52 -6.41
CA ARG A 133 -18.77 -9.43 -6.55
C ARG A 133 -18.57 -10.75 -5.79
N ALA A 134 -17.41 -11.38 -5.94
CA ALA A 134 -17.11 -12.64 -5.29
C ALA A 134 -17.09 -12.49 -3.76
N LEU A 135 -16.48 -11.41 -3.27
CA LEU A 135 -16.46 -11.08 -1.85
C LEU A 135 -17.87 -10.88 -1.29
N LEU A 136 -18.72 -10.09 -1.95
CA LEU A 136 -20.09 -9.83 -1.49
C LEU A 136 -20.98 -11.08 -1.58
N ALA A 137 -20.71 -11.98 -2.53
CA ALA A 137 -21.40 -13.26 -2.60
C ALA A 137 -21.01 -14.19 -1.43
N ALA A 138 -19.74 -14.18 -1.02
CA ALA A 138 -19.25 -14.98 0.11
C ALA A 138 -19.57 -14.36 1.48
N HIS A 139 -19.68 -13.03 1.55
CA HIS A 139 -19.93 -12.25 2.77
C HIS A 139 -21.03 -11.21 2.52
N PRO A 140 -22.32 -11.63 2.51
CA PRO A 140 -23.45 -10.75 2.19
C PRO A 140 -23.69 -9.62 3.21
N ASP A 141 -23.07 -9.72 4.39
CA ASP A 141 -23.19 -8.73 5.45
C ASP A 141 -22.23 -7.55 5.29
N ILE A 142 -21.29 -7.61 4.36
CA ILE A 142 -20.41 -6.48 4.05
C ILE A 142 -21.22 -5.33 3.45
N ASP A 143 -21.04 -4.14 4.02
CA ASP A 143 -21.80 -2.94 3.67
C ASP A 143 -20.94 -1.81 3.08
N VAL A 144 -19.62 -1.99 3.01
CA VAL A 144 -18.68 -1.06 2.38
C VAL A 144 -17.44 -1.80 1.86
N LEU A 145 -16.93 -1.40 0.69
CA LEU A 145 -15.72 -1.98 0.09
C LEU A 145 -14.58 -0.96 0.05
N LEU A 146 -13.39 -1.40 0.46
CA LEU A 146 -12.13 -0.69 0.30
C LEU A 146 -11.35 -1.32 -0.87
N CYS A 147 -11.03 -0.52 -1.89
CA CYS A 147 -10.19 -0.97 -3.00
C CYS A 147 -8.77 -0.44 -2.83
N ASP A 148 -7.83 -1.34 -2.53
CA ASP A 148 -6.40 -1.03 -2.42
C ASP A 148 -5.75 -0.90 -3.81
N ASP A 149 -4.88 0.10 -3.96
CA ASP A 149 -4.23 0.51 -5.23
C ASP A 149 -5.19 0.60 -6.44
N GLY A 150 -6.36 1.21 -6.23
CA GLY A 150 -7.47 1.20 -7.18
C GLY A 150 -7.61 2.43 -8.08
N LEU A 151 -6.80 3.48 -7.90
CA LEU A 151 -7.07 4.80 -8.52
C LEU A 151 -7.13 4.74 -10.06
N GLN A 152 -6.23 3.96 -10.67
CA GLN A 152 -6.17 3.71 -12.12
C GLN A 152 -7.13 2.60 -12.60
N HIS A 153 -7.91 1.97 -11.72
CA HIS A 153 -8.88 0.92 -12.06
C HIS A 153 -10.27 1.52 -12.33
N TYR A 154 -10.46 2.17 -13.49
CA TYR A 154 -11.71 2.85 -13.86
C TYR A 154 -12.92 1.92 -14.11
N ARG A 155 -12.68 0.62 -14.32
CA ARG A 155 -13.76 -0.36 -14.50
C ARG A 155 -14.57 -0.60 -13.22
N LEU A 156 -13.94 -0.44 -12.05
CA LEU A 156 -14.67 -0.51 -10.77
C LEU A 156 -15.30 0.86 -10.50
N GLY A 157 -16.63 0.87 -10.39
CA GLY A 157 -17.40 2.01 -9.92
C GLY A 157 -16.98 2.39 -8.51
N ARG A 158 -16.79 3.69 -8.28
CA ARG A 158 -16.20 4.25 -7.07
C ARG A 158 -17.09 5.37 -6.55
N ASP A 159 -17.34 5.39 -5.25
CA ASP A 159 -18.14 6.42 -4.58
C ASP A 159 -17.25 7.48 -3.95
N LEU A 160 -16.12 7.06 -3.38
CA LEU A 160 -15.10 7.92 -2.79
C LEU A 160 -13.70 7.54 -3.26
N GLN A 161 -12.83 8.54 -3.42
CA GLN A 161 -11.46 8.37 -3.87
C GLN A 161 -10.48 9.09 -2.95
N LEU A 162 -9.48 8.35 -2.48
CA LEU A 162 -8.44 8.81 -1.60
C LEU A 162 -7.09 8.67 -2.29
N CYS A 163 -6.37 9.78 -2.46
CA CYS A 163 -5.02 9.76 -3.03
C CYS A 163 -3.96 9.93 -1.94
N VAL A 164 -3.09 8.94 -1.81
CA VAL A 164 -1.93 8.98 -0.91
C VAL A 164 -0.74 9.62 -1.62
N VAL A 165 -0.15 10.63 -0.99
CA VAL A 165 1.05 11.33 -1.41
C VAL A 165 2.13 11.06 -0.37
N ASP A 166 3.31 10.61 -0.81
CA ASP A 166 4.49 10.56 0.06
C ASP A 166 4.93 12.01 0.34
N GLY A 167 4.84 12.46 1.59
CA GLY A 167 5.05 13.87 1.90
C GLY A 167 6.52 14.27 1.98
N ALA A 168 7.46 13.32 1.96
CA ALA A 168 8.89 13.61 1.83
C ALA A 168 9.34 13.64 0.36
N ARG A 169 8.85 12.68 -0.45
CA ARG A 169 9.26 12.53 -1.85
C ARG A 169 8.42 13.35 -2.84
N GLY A 170 7.18 13.69 -2.46
CA GLY A 170 6.24 14.37 -3.32
C GLY A 170 6.03 13.66 -4.67
N PHE A 171 6.04 14.43 -5.75
CA PHE A 171 5.78 13.94 -7.11
C PHE A 171 7.05 13.71 -7.95
N GLY A 172 8.24 13.75 -7.32
CA GLY A 172 9.52 13.64 -8.01
C GLY A 172 9.70 14.76 -9.04
N ASN A 173 10.24 14.42 -10.21
CA ASN A 173 10.51 15.36 -11.29
C ASN A 173 9.25 15.83 -12.07
N GLY A 174 8.05 15.36 -11.70
CA GLY A 174 6.78 15.77 -12.31
C GLY A 174 6.47 15.11 -13.66
N TRP A 175 7.34 14.23 -14.18
CA TRP A 175 7.08 13.48 -15.40
C TRP A 175 6.28 12.21 -15.12
N LEU A 176 5.50 11.79 -16.12
CA LEU A 176 4.91 10.46 -16.13
C LEU A 176 5.97 9.38 -16.36
N LEU A 177 5.60 8.14 -16.07
CA LEU A 177 6.42 6.97 -16.38
C LEU A 177 6.73 6.91 -17.89
N PRO A 178 7.95 6.47 -18.28
CA PRO A 178 9.07 6.08 -17.42
C PRO A 178 10.05 7.22 -17.03
N ALA A 179 9.96 8.42 -17.60
CA ALA A 179 10.90 9.52 -17.31
C ALA A 179 10.75 10.09 -15.89
N GLY A 180 9.58 9.93 -15.28
CA GLY A 180 9.30 10.27 -13.90
C GLY A 180 8.45 9.21 -13.20
N PRO A 181 8.12 9.44 -11.91
CA PRO A 181 7.44 8.43 -11.11
C PRO A 181 5.92 8.39 -11.34
N LEU A 182 5.34 9.36 -12.06
CA LEU A 182 3.88 9.52 -12.08
C LEU A 182 3.18 8.51 -13.01
N ARG A 183 2.13 7.87 -12.50
CA ARG A 183 1.17 7.01 -13.21
C ARG A 183 0.06 7.81 -13.90
N GLU A 184 -0.25 8.98 -13.33
CA GLU A 184 -1.24 9.95 -13.81
C GLU A 184 -0.74 11.37 -13.47
N PRO A 185 -1.15 12.41 -14.23
CA PRO A 185 -0.69 13.77 -13.98
C PRO A 185 -1.15 14.29 -12.62
N VAL A 186 -0.38 15.21 -12.01
CA VAL A 186 -0.69 15.79 -10.69
C VAL A 186 -2.06 16.50 -10.67
N SER A 187 -2.52 17.01 -11.81
CA SER A 187 -3.88 17.58 -11.96
C SER A 187 -4.99 16.60 -11.59
N ARG A 188 -4.73 15.28 -11.59
CA ARG A 188 -5.66 14.24 -11.14
C ARG A 188 -6.08 14.38 -9.68
N LEU A 189 -5.29 15.08 -8.85
CA LEU A 189 -5.65 15.36 -7.47
C LEU A 189 -6.94 16.19 -7.35
N ALA A 190 -7.25 17.05 -8.32
CA ALA A 190 -8.47 17.86 -8.28
C ALA A 190 -9.77 17.03 -8.37
N GLU A 191 -9.65 15.75 -8.73
CA GLU A 191 -10.77 14.83 -8.97
C GLU A 191 -10.86 13.72 -7.92
N VAL A 192 -10.02 13.74 -6.89
CA VAL A 192 -10.19 12.84 -5.74
C VAL A 192 -11.03 13.54 -4.67
N ASP A 193 -11.59 12.77 -3.75
CA ASP A 193 -12.42 13.33 -2.67
C ASP A 193 -11.56 13.83 -1.51
N ALA A 194 -10.40 13.20 -1.28
CA ALA A 194 -9.40 13.66 -0.31
C ALA A 194 -7.98 13.24 -0.70
N VAL A 195 -7.01 13.99 -0.19
CA VAL A 195 -5.58 13.69 -0.30
C VAL A 195 -5.03 13.37 1.08
N ILE A 196 -4.28 12.28 1.19
CA ILE A 196 -3.61 11.84 2.40
C ILE A 196 -2.11 12.04 2.20
N VAL A 197 -1.50 12.94 2.96
CA VAL A 197 -0.06 13.17 2.95
C VAL A 197 0.58 12.29 4.02
N ASN A 198 1.42 11.35 3.59
CA ASN A 198 2.10 10.39 4.46
C ASN A 198 3.48 10.89 4.87
N GLY A 199 3.62 11.31 6.14
CA GLY A 199 4.83 11.95 6.66
C GLY A 199 5.18 13.25 5.93
N GLY A 200 6.32 13.85 6.30
CA GLY A 200 6.89 15.02 5.63
C GLY A 200 5.97 16.24 5.52
N ASP A 201 6.39 17.18 4.68
CA ASP A 201 5.83 18.55 4.63
C ASP A 201 5.17 18.91 3.30
N ALA A 202 4.97 17.94 2.40
CA ALA A 202 4.29 18.21 1.13
C ALA A 202 2.90 18.83 1.36
N GLN A 203 2.61 19.90 0.62
CA GLN A 203 1.33 20.59 0.65
C GLN A 203 0.67 20.52 -0.73
N PRO A 204 0.04 19.39 -1.08
CA PRO A 204 -0.65 19.27 -2.35
C PRO A 204 -1.81 20.26 -2.41
N ALA A 205 -2.00 20.90 -3.58
CA ALA A 205 -3.10 21.81 -3.82
C ALA A 205 -4.43 21.02 -3.91
N HIS A 206 -5.09 20.84 -2.77
CA HIS A 206 -6.37 20.17 -2.66
C HIS A 206 -7.18 20.74 -1.47
N PRO A 207 -8.50 20.94 -1.59
CA PRO A 207 -9.31 21.53 -0.51
C PRO A 207 -9.46 20.61 0.71
N ARG A 208 -9.17 19.31 0.57
CA ARG A 208 -9.34 18.29 1.62
C ARG A 208 -8.06 17.48 1.76
N VAL A 209 -7.22 17.88 2.71
CA VAL A 209 -5.94 17.23 2.98
C VAL A 209 -5.94 16.70 4.41
N PHE A 210 -5.55 15.44 4.54
CA PHE A 210 -5.33 14.75 5.80
C PHE A 210 -3.84 14.41 5.90
N ARG A 211 -3.27 14.53 7.10
CA ARG A 211 -1.89 14.12 7.39
C ARG A 211 -1.93 12.76 8.05
N MET A 212 -1.15 11.83 7.51
CA MET A 212 -0.95 10.51 8.07
C MET A 212 0.48 10.40 8.58
N MET A 213 0.63 10.00 9.84
CA MET A 213 1.90 9.61 10.43
C MET A 213 1.90 8.10 10.66
N LEU A 214 3.04 7.45 10.41
CA LEU A 214 3.22 6.04 10.76
C LEU A 214 4.02 5.99 12.06
N ALA A 215 3.39 5.49 13.12
CA ALA A 215 4.02 5.26 14.40
C ALA A 215 4.50 3.81 14.50
N PRO A 216 5.77 3.55 14.84
CA PRO A 216 6.24 2.19 15.09
C PRO A 216 5.56 1.62 16.34
N GLY A 217 5.18 0.34 16.28
CA GLY A 217 4.73 -0.42 17.46
C GLY A 217 5.87 -1.22 18.11
N ALA A 218 5.52 -2.05 19.09
CA ALA A 218 6.45 -3.04 19.63
C ALA A 218 6.77 -4.09 18.56
N CYS A 219 8.04 -4.48 18.44
CA CYS A 219 8.45 -5.54 17.54
C CYS A 219 7.85 -6.86 18.02
N TYR A 220 7.39 -7.71 17.10
CA TYR A 220 6.95 -9.07 17.41
C TYR A 220 7.84 -10.10 16.73
N ARG A 221 7.96 -11.29 17.32
CA ARG A 221 8.77 -12.37 16.76
C ARG A 221 8.04 -13.04 15.58
N LEU A 222 8.76 -13.36 14.51
CA LEU A 222 8.16 -13.84 13.26
C LEU A 222 7.45 -15.20 13.43
N ASP A 223 8.05 -16.12 14.17
CA ASP A 223 7.54 -17.46 14.46
C ASP A 223 6.42 -17.47 15.51
N ASP A 224 6.44 -16.51 16.44
CA ASP A 224 5.44 -16.35 17.49
C ASP A 224 5.13 -14.85 17.74
N PRO A 225 4.09 -14.31 17.08
CA PRO A 225 3.72 -12.91 17.22
C PRO A 225 3.24 -12.49 18.62
N ALA A 226 2.96 -13.43 19.53
CA ALA A 226 2.62 -13.11 20.91
C ALA A 226 3.85 -12.64 21.71
N ILE A 227 5.05 -12.96 21.24
CA ILE A 227 6.30 -12.55 21.87
C ILE A 227 6.71 -11.20 21.30
N THR A 228 6.59 -10.16 22.13
CA THR A 228 6.89 -8.76 21.75
C THR A 228 8.08 -8.19 22.52
N ARG A 229 8.80 -7.25 21.87
CA ARG A 229 9.88 -6.45 22.47
C ARG A 229 9.79 -5.00 22.04
N ALA A 230 10.10 -4.08 22.94
CA ALA A 230 10.28 -2.68 22.57
C ALA A 230 11.59 -2.53 21.77
N ALA A 231 11.69 -1.46 20.98
CA ALA A 231 12.90 -1.18 20.22
C ALA A 231 14.14 -1.05 21.12
N GLY A 232 14.02 -0.45 22.30
CA GLY A 232 15.14 -0.32 23.26
C GLY A 232 15.71 -1.65 23.76
N ASP A 233 14.95 -2.75 23.65
CA ASP A 233 15.36 -4.07 24.13
C ASP A 233 16.34 -4.78 23.18
N PHE A 234 16.61 -4.19 22.01
CA PHE A 234 17.55 -4.74 21.02
C PHE A 234 18.99 -4.19 21.18
N SER A 235 19.36 -3.76 22.39
CA SER A 235 20.70 -3.22 22.67
C SER A 235 21.75 -4.32 22.89
N GLY A 236 22.99 -4.07 22.44
CA GLY A 236 24.17 -4.87 22.80
C GLY A 236 24.49 -6.11 21.96
N GLY A 237 23.85 -6.30 20.79
CA GLY A 237 24.13 -7.44 19.88
C GLY A 237 24.27 -7.04 18.40
N GLU A 238 24.68 -8.00 17.56
CA GLU A 238 24.69 -7.85 16.10
C GLU A 238 23.24 -7.81 15.57
N LEU A 239 22.73 -6.59 15.40
CA LEU A 239 21.42 -6.31 14.84
C LEU A 239 21.52 -5.98 13.35
N ALA A 240 20.69 -6.64 12.53
CA ALA A 240 20.56 -6.35 11.11
C ALA A 240 19.15 -5.87 10.77
N ALA A 241 19.06 -4.77 10.03
CA ALA A 241 17.81 -4.29 9.46
C ALA A 241 17.67 -4.79 8.03
N VAL A 242 16.70 -5.67 7.79
CA VAL A 242 16.47 -6.32 6.49
C VAL A 242 15.16 -5.83 5.91
N CYS A 243 15.16 -5.28 4.70
CA CYS A 243 13.90 -4.93 4.01
C CYS A 243 13.98 -5.00 2.49
N GLY A 244 12.85 -5.28 1.86
CA GLY A 244 12.66 -5.39 0.41
C GLY A 244 11.42 -4.62 -0.01
N ILE A 245 11.43 -3.31 0.26
CA ILE A 245 10.31 -2.38 0.05
C ILE A 245 10.69 -1.23 -0.88
N GLY A 246 9.71 -0.55 -1.46
CA GLY A 246 9.94 0.57 -2.40
C GLY A 246 10.59 1.85 -1.81
N ASN A 247 10.78 1.94 -0.49
CA ASN A 247 11.55 3.01 0.16
C ASN A 247 12.29 2.50 1.42
N PRO A 248 13.43 1.80 1.28
CA PRO A 248 14.20 1.26 2.40
C PRO A 248 14.71 2.34 3.37
N ALA A 249 15.05 3.52 2.85
CA ALA A 249 15.58 4.62 3.65
C ALA A 249 14.63 5.05 4.77
N ARG A 250 13.31 5.02 4.52
CA ARG A 250 12.30 5.31 5.54
C ARG A 250 12.32 4.31 6.69
N PHE A 251 12.49 3.03 6.39
CA PHE A 251 12.55 1.99 7.41
C PHE A 251 13.79 2.15 8.29
N PHE A 252 14.96 2.36 7.68
CA PHE A 252 16.20 2.60 8.44
C PHE A 252 16.13 3.88 9.28
N ALA A 253 15.63 4.99 8.73
CA ALA A 253 15.44 6.22 9.50
C ALA A 253 14.48 6.02 10.70
N THR A 254 13.48 5.13 10.57
CA THR A 254 12.58 4.80 11.69
C THR A 254 13.33 4.06 12.80
N LEU A 255 14.17 3.07 12.45
CA LEU A 255 14.97 2.34 13.42
C LEU A 255 16.02 3.24 14.11
N GLU A 256 16.65 4.14 13.36
CA GLU A 256 17.58 5.14 13.90
C GLU A 256 16.90 6.10 14.87
N ALA A 257 15.69 6.58 14.53
CA ALA A 257 14.89 7.41 15.43
C ALA A 257 14.46 6.69 16.71
N LEU A 258 14.43 5.35 16.70
CA LEU A 258 14.20 4.51 17.86
C LEU A 258 15.48 4.23 18.67
N GLY A 259 16.62 4.82 18.29
CA GLY A 259 17.91 4.67 18.98
C GLY A 259 18.65 3.37 18.67
N LEU A 260 18.24 2.63 17.63
CA LEU A 260 18.87 1.37 17.25
C LEU A 260 20.15 1.58 16.45
N THR A 261 21.16 0.74 16.72
CA THR A 261 22.36 0.61 15.88
C THR A 261 22.31 -0.72 15.15
N PHE A 262 22.47 -0.71 13.82
CA PHE A 262 22.26 -1.90 13.00
C PHE A 262 23.02 -1.84 11.67
N SER A 263 23.26 -3.01 11.08
CA SER A 263 23.68 -3.15 9.68
C SER A 263 22.49 -3.04 8.73
N ARG A 264 22.66 -2.34 7.60
CA ARG A 264 21.58 -2.10 6.62
C ARG A 264 21.62 -3.12 5.48
N HIS A 265 20.55 -3.88 5.30
CA HIS A 265 20.39 -4.86 4.23
C HIS A 265 19.12 -4.54 3.42
N ALA A 266 19.29 -3.87 2.29
CA ALA A 266 18.19 -3.47 1.40
C ALA A 266 18.15 -4.36 0.16
N PHE A 267 16.98 -4.92 -0.13
CA PHE A 267 16.68 -5.75 -1.29
C PHE A 267 15.70 -5.03 -2.23
N ALA A 268 15.49 -5.59 -3.42
CA ALA A 268 14.49 -5.08 -4.35
C ALA A 268 13.06 -5.19 -3.78
N ASP A 269 12.15 -4.33 -4.24
CA ASP A 269 10.73 -4.44 -3.86
C ASP A 269 10.18 -5.80 -4.34
N HIS A 270 9.41 -6.46 -3.50
CA HIS A 270 8.93 -7.84 -3.72
C HIS A 270 10.04 -8.90 -3.84
N HIS A 271 11.24 -8.67 -3.28
CA HIS A 271 12.31 -9.68 -3.24
C HIS A 271 11.85 -11.00 -2.62
N ALA A 272 12.16 -12.11 -3.29
CA ALA A 272 11.91 -13.46 -2.81
C ALA A 272 13.15 -13.95 -2.05
N TYR A 273 13.08 -13.88 -0.71
CA TYR A 273 14.20 -14.22 0.16
C TYR A 273 14.61 -15.69 0.06
N ALA A 274 15.92 -15.93 0.07
CA ALA A 274 16.51 -17.22 0.41
C ALA A 274 17.20 -17.15 1.79
N ALA A 275 17.28 -18.29 2.48
CA ALA A 275 17.76 -18.33 3.87
C ALA A 275 19.25 -17.95 3.99
N ASP A 276 20.05 -18.26 2.98
CA ASP A 276 21.48 -17.96 2.89
C ASP A 276 21.78 -16.48 2.59
N GLU A 277 20.80 -15.72 2.09
CA GLU A 277 20.91 -14.27 1.90
C GLU A 277 20.73 -13.47 3.21
N LEU A 278 20.15 -14.10 4.25
CA LEU A 278 19.86 -13.41 5.50
C LEU A 278 21.13 -13.29 6.36
N PRO A 279 21.43 -12.10 6.90
CA PRO A 279 22.58 -11.91 7.79
C PRO A 279 22.43 -12.78 9.04
N ARG A 280 23.53 -13.14 9.69
CA ARG A 280 23.52 -13.82 10.99
C ARG A 280 23.06 -12.87 12.10
N GLY A 281 22.73 -13.41 13.27
CA GLY A 281 22.30 -12.61 14.43
C GLY A 281 20.83 -12.21 14.38
N VAL A 282 20.48 -11.17 15.14
CA VAL A 282 19.08 -10.71 15.27
C VAL A 282 18.71 -9.87 14.06
N ILE A 283 17.55 -10.14 13.47
CA ILE A 283 17.02 -9.40 12.32
C ILE A 283 15.80 -8.61 12.76
N ILE A 284 15.73 -7.33 12.38
CA ILE A 284 14.48 -6.57 12.36
C ILE A 284 14.07 -6.31 10.90
N THR A 285 12.80 -6.58 10.59
CA THR A 285 12.24 -6.43 9.24
C THR A 285 10.87 -5.73 9.24
N THR A 286 10.31 -5.49 8.06
CA THR A 286 9.00 -4.85 7.88
C THR A 286 7.87 -5.88 7.87
N GLU A 287 6.63 -5.48 8.13
CA GLU A 287 5.47 -6.39 8.02
C GLU A 287 5.28 -6.94 6.59
N LYS A 288 5.63 -6.15 5.56
CA LYS A 288 5.58 -6.60 4.16
C LYS A 288 6.59 -7.72 3.90
N ASP A 289 7.79 -7.58 4.44
CA ASP A 289 8.83 -8.60 4.28
C ASP A 289 8.57 -9.83 5.16
N ALA A 290 8.01 -9.64 6.35
CA ALA A 290 7.59 -10.72 7.24
C ALA A 290 6.59 -11.69 6.58
N VAL A 291 5.68 -11.21 5.73
CA VAL A 291 4.79 -12.08 4.94
C VAL A 291 5.58 -13.05 4.06
N LYS A 292 6.64 -12.57 3.40
CA LYS A 292 7.46 -13.39 2.49
C LYS A 292 8.37 -14.34 3.26
N LEU A 293 8.97 -13.87 4.36
CA LEU A 293 9.82 -14.69 5.23
C LEU A 293 9.00 -15.80 5.90
N ALA A 294 7.78 -15.50 6.36
CA ALA A 294 6.88 -16.47 6.96
C ALA A 294 6.32 -17.50 5.96
N ALA A 295 6.49 -17.30 4.65
CA ALA A 295 6.07 -18.29 3.65
C ALA A 295 7.15 -19.37 3.40
N ARG A 296 8.33 -19.26 4.05
CA ARG A 296 9.50 -20.11 3.80
C ARG A 296 9.83 -20.90 5.07
N ALA A 297 9.59 -22.21 5.03
CA ALA A 297 9.76 -23.09 6.20
C ALA A 297 11.20 -23.05 6.74
N GLU A 298 12.20 -22.99 5.84
CA GLU A 298 13.61 -22.89 6.18
C GLU A 298 13.98 -21.60 6.91
N ILE A 299 13.24 -20.51 6.67
CA ILE A 299 13.43 -19.22 7.35
C ILE A 299 12.65 -19.20 8.67
N ILE A 300 11.41 -19.71 8.70
CA ILE A 300 10.61 -19.82 9.92
C ILE A 300 11.30 -20.69 10.97
N ALA A 301 12.00 -21.75 10.57
CA ALA A 301 12.75 -22.60 11.50
C ALA A 301 13.78 -21.81 12.32
N ASP A 302 14.25 -20.68 11.77
CA ASP A 302 15.16 -19.72 12.39
C ASP A 302 14.43 -18.42 12.80
N GLY A 303 13.10 -18.44 12.83
CA GLY A 303 12.24 -17.27 13.04
C GLY A 303 12.37 -16.62 14.42
N ALA A 304 12.91 -17.35 15.40
CA ALA A 304 13.14 -16.86 16.76
C ALA A 304 14.13 -15.66 16.81
N ARG A 305 14.99 -15.49 15.80
CA ARG A 305 15.87 -14.32 15.68
C ARG A 305 15.31 -13.22 14.78
N ILE A 306 14.17 -13.43 14.14
CA ILE A 306 13.56 -12.48 13.21
C ILE A 306 12.41 -11.76 13.92
N TRP A 307 12.52 -10.45 13.96
CA TRP A 307 11.58 -9.55 14.59
C TRP A 307 10.98 -8.64 13.53
N VAL A 308 9.70 -8.36 13.67
CA VAL A 308 8.95 -7.55 12.71
C VAL A 308 8.58 -6.26 13.41
N LEU A 309 8.92 -5.12 12.81
CA LEU A 309 8.50 -3.81 13.29
C LEU A 309 7.15 -3.44 12.65
N PRO A 310 6.03 -3.50 13.39
CA PRO A 310 4.75 -3.05 12.87
C PRO A 310 4.69 -1.53 12.80
N VAL A 311 3.88 -1.02 11.87
CA VAL A 311 3.58 0.41 11.77
C VAL A 311 2.08 0.67 11.82
N ASN A 312 1.68 1.60 12.68
CA ASN A 312 0.29 2.01 12.82
C ASN A 312 0.10 3.40 12.22
N ALA A 313 -0.90 3.54 11.35
CA ALA A 313 -1.27 4.83 10.79
C ALA A 313 -2.12 5.62 11.78
N THR A 314 -1.75 6.88 12.01
CA THR A 314 -2.56 7.87 12.72
C THR A 314 -2.83 9.04 11.78
N LEU A 315 -4.06 9.54 11.76
CA LEU A 315 -4.48 10.59 10.84
C LEU A 315 -5.03 11.82 11.57
N SER A 316 -4.72 12.99 11.03
CA SER A 316 -5.30 14.27 11.45
C SER A 316 -5.56 15.16 10.23
N PRO A 317 -6.72 15.83 10.12
CA PRO A 317 -7.92 15.69 10.97
C PRO A 317 -8.55 14.28 10.92
N ASP A 318 -9.68 14.07 11.61
CA ASP A 318 -10.36 12.75 11.65
C ASP A 318 -10.91 12.34 10.27
N LEU A 319 -10.16 11.48 9.57
CA LEU A 319 -10.57 10.93 8.27
C LEU A 319 -11.74 9.94 8.42
N GLY A 320 -11.77 9.16 9.50
CA GLY A 320 -12.80 8.13 9.75
C GLY A 320 -14.18 8.77 9.92
N GLY A 321 -14.28 9.79 10.78
CA GLY A 321 -15.52 10.55 10.97
C GLY A 321 -15.97 11.27 9.70
N TRP A 322 -15.03 11.83 8.92
CA TRP A 322 -15.35 12.43 7.63
C TRP A 322 -15.92 11.40 6.65
N LEU A 323 -15.30 10.23 6.52
CA LEU A 323 -15.79 9.16 5.65
C LEU A 323 -17.17 8.66 6.07
N ALA A 324 -17.40 8.43 7.37
CA ALA A 324 -18.70 8.00 7.86
C ALA A 324 -19.81 9.01 7.54
N THR A 325 -19.51 10.31 7.60
CA THR A 325 -20.45 11.37 7.18
C THR A 325 -20.75 11.29 5.68
N ARG A 326 -19.73 11.02 4.85
CA ARG A 326 -19.91 10.87 3.39
C ARG A 326 -20.70 9.63 3.03
N LEU A 327 -20.51 8.52 3.73
CA LEU A 327 -21.26 7.28 3.54
C LEU A 327 -22.74 7.45 3.93
N LYS A 328 -23.03 8.18 5.02
CA LYS A 328 -24.40 8.48 5.46
C LYS A 328 -25.17 9.38 4.47
N ASN A 329 -24.50 10.33 3.83
CA ASN A 329 -25.13 11.27 2.89
C ASN A 329 -25.51 10.65 1.53
N GLY A 330 -25.39 9.33 1.38
CA GLY A 330 -25.80 8.61 0.19
C GLY A 330 -24.76 8.64 -0.95
N ARG A 331 -24.95 7.78 -1.95
CA ARG A 331 -24.04 7.67 -3.09
C ARG A 331 -24.16 8.90 -3.99
N LYS A 332 -23.05 9.31 -4.60
CA LYS A 332 -23.09 10.27 -5.72
C LYS A 332 -23.98 9.68 -6.82
N ALA A 333 -25.08 10.39 -7.12
CA ALA A 333 -25.89 10.13 -8.31
C ALA A 333 -24.97 10.23 -9.54
N ALA A 334 -25.20 9.32 -10.50
CA ALA A 334 -24.37 9.16 -11.69
C ALA A 334 -24.38 10.39 -12.59
#